data_AF-A0A1Y1FET4-F1
#
_entry.id   AF-A0A1Y1FET4-F1
#
_cell.length_a   1.000
_cell.length_b   1.000
_cell.length_c   1.000
_cell.angle_alpha   90.00
_cell.angle_beta   90.00
_cell.angle_gamma   90.00
#
_symmetry.space_group_name_H-M   'P 1'
#
loop_
_entity.id
_entity.type
_entity.pdbx_description
1 polymer ?
#
loop_
_entity_poly.entity_id
_entity_poly.type
_entity_poly.pdbx_seq_one_letter_code
_entity_poly.pdbx_strand_id
1 'polypeptide(L)'
;AYFPSIVANRWLAIRLEFVGNCIVSFAALFAVIARESLSPGIMGLAISYALQLTASLTWLVRMSSDVETNIVAVERVKEYSDTEKEAEWK
;
A
#
# COMPACT_ATOMS: atom_id res chain seq x y z
N ALA A 1 10.42 6.77 18.70
CA ALA A 1 10.26 6.70 17.24
C ALA A 1 8.79 6.77 16.76
N TYR A 2 7.83 7.18 17.60
CA TYR A 2 6.39 7.17 17.25
C TYR A 2 5.93 8.35 16.36
N PHE A 3 6.41 9.56 16.63
CA PHE A 3 6.07 10.74 15.82
C PHE A 3 6.56 10.65 14.36
N PRO A 4 7.83 10.25 14.09
CA PRO A 4 8.33 10.12 12.71
C PRO A 4 7.57 9.08 11.89
N SER A 5 7.17 7.95 12.48
CA SER A 5 6.44 6.90 11.76
C SER A 5 5.02 7.34 11.38
N ILE A 6 4.33 8.11 12.23
CA ILE A 6 3.03 8.70 11.89
C ILE A 6 3.17 9.70 10.74
N VAL A 7 4.18 10.57 10.79
CA VAL A 7 4.42 11.58 9.75
C VAL A 7 4.73 10.89 8.42
N ALA A 8 5.56 9.85 8.42
CA ALA A 8 5.86 9.05 7.23
C ALA A 8 4.61 8.39 6.63
N ASN A 9 3.76 7.78 7.48
CA ASN A 9 2.50 7.18 7.03
C ASN A 9 1.54 8.21 6.41
N ARG A 10 1.40 9.40 7.00
CA ARG A 10 0.55 10.47 6.43
C ARG A 10 1.12 11.02 5.13
N TRP A 11 2.43 11.23 5.06
CA TRP A 11 3.10 11.71 3.85
C TRP A 11 2.89 10.73 2.67
N LEU A 12 3.05 9.44 2.94
CA LEU A 12 2.85 8.38 1.96
C LEU A 12 1.39 8.29 1.52
N ALA A 13 0.43 8.38 2.45
CA ALA A 13 -0.99 8.40 2.12
C ALA A 13 -1.37 9.57 1.17
N ILE A 14 -0.88 10.79 1.43
CA ILE A 14 -1.13 11.95 0.56
C ILE A 14 -0.60 11.71 -0.86
N ARG A 15 0.58 11.09 -0.99
CA ARG A 15 1.16 10.75 -2.31
C ARG A 15 0.32 9.71 -3.05
N LEU A 16 -0.18 8.70 -2.35
CA LEU A 16 -1.04 7.67 -2.94
C LEU A 16 -2.40 8.23 -3.39
N GLU A 17 -3.02 9.08 -2.57
CA GLU A 17 -4.27 9.75 -2.93
C GLU A 17 -4.09 10.65 -4.15
N PHE A 18 -2.97 11.37 -4.24
CA PHE A 18 -2.64 12.17 -5.42
C PHE A 18 -2.54 11.32 -6.69
N VAL A 19 -1.79 10.21 -6.63
CA VAL A 19 -1.66 9.27 -7.77
C VAL A 19 -3.01 8.66 -8.14
N GLY A 20 -3.79 8.24 -7.15
CA GLY A 20 -5.14 7.71 -7.36
C GLY A 20 -6.06 8.71 -8.07
N ASN A 21 -6.05 9.97 -7.63
CA ASN A 21 -6.82 11.04 -8.27
C ASN A 21 -6.34 11.33 -9.70
N CYS A 22 -5.04 11.27 -9.97
CA CYS A 22 -4.52 11.37 -11.33
C CYS A 22 -5.04 10.23 -12.21
N ILE A 23 -4.99 8.97 -11.73
CA ILE A 23 -5.49 7.81 -12.48
C ILE A 23 -6.99 7.96 -12.80
N VAL A 24 -7.80 8.34 -11.81
CA VAL A 24 -9.25 8.55 -12.01
C VAL A 24 -9.50 9.70 -12.99
N SER A 25 -8.75 10.79 -12.89
CA SER A 25 -8.85 11.93 -13.82
C SER A 25 -8.53 11.53 -15.26
N PHE A 26 -7.45 10.77 -15.48
CA PHE A 26 -7.10 10.26 -16.80
C PHE A 26 -8.11 9.24 -17.31
N ALA A 27 -8.60 8.33 -16.47
CA ALA A 27 -9.63 7.36 -16.85
C ALA A 27 -10.93 8.06 -17.30
N ALA A 28 -11.35 9.09 -16.57
CA ALA A 28 -12.52 9.90 -16.95
C ALA A 28 -12.27 10.68 -18.24
N LEU A 29 -11.09 11.28 -18.40
CA LEU A 29 -10.72 12.05 -19.60
C LEU A 29 -10.69 11.15 -20.85
N PHE A 30 -10.10 9.96 -20.76
CA PHE A 30 -10.10 8.99 -21.86
C PHE A 30 -11.48 8.44 -22.16
N ALA A 31 -12.34 8.23 -21.15
CA ALA A 31 -13.72 7.83 -21.38
C ALA A 31 -14.50 8.88 -22.18
N VAL A 32 -14.26 10.18 -21.92
CA VAL A 32 -14.90 11.26 -22.69
C VAL A 32 -14.38 11.34 -24.13
N ILE A 33 -13.07 11.22 -24.34
CA ILE A 33 -12.47 11.24 -25.68
C ILE A 33 -12.94 10.05 -26.51
N ALA A 34 -12.97 8.86 -25.90
CA ALA A 34 -13.24 7.61 -26.60
C ALA A 34 -14.74 7.25 -26.64
N ARG A 35 -15.62 8.19 -26.27
CA ARG A 35 -17.08 8.00 -26.14
C ARG A 35 -17.78 7.43 -27.38
N GLU A 36 -17.23 7.67 -28.57
CA GLU A 36 -17.82 7.20 -29.84
C GLU A 36 -17.27 5.83 -30.26
N SER A 37 -16.13 5.43 -29.71
CA SER A 37 -15.42 4.19 -30.06
C SER A 37 -15.62 3.04 -29.06
N LEU A 38 -15.94 3.36 -27.80
CA LEU A 38 -16.08 2.38 -26.72
C LEU A 38 -17.51 2.26 -26.21
N SER A 39 -17.90 1.04 -25.83
CA SER A 39 -19.19 0.82 -25.22
C SER A 39 -19.26 1.50 -23.83
N PRO A 40 -20.38 2.17 -23.49
CA PRO A 40 -20.55 2.81 -22.19
C PRO A 40 -20.34 1.87 -21.00
N GLY A 41 -20.65 0.58 -21.17
CA GLY A 41 -20.43 -0.45 -20.16
C GLY A 41 -18.95 -0.64 -19.81
N ILE A 42 -18.07 -0.75 -20.80
CA ILE A 42 -16.63 -0.93 -20.57
C ILE A 42 -16.03 0.33 -19.92
N MET A 43 -16.48 1.52 -20.34
CA MET A 43 -16.03 2.78 -19.74
C MET A 43 -16.45 2.89 -18.26
N GLY A 44 -17.69 2.53 -17.94
CA GLY A 44 -18.18 2.48 -16.55
C GLY A 44 -17.40 1.49 -15.69
N LEU A 45 -17.09 0.31 -16.23
CA LEU A 45 -16.24 -0.68 -15.55
C LEU A 45 -14.82 -0.15 -15.30
N ALA A 46 -14.19 0.47 -16.30
CA ALA A 46 -12.83 1.02 -16.18
C ALA A 46 -12.75 2.11 -15.09
N ILE A 47 -13.71 3.04 -15.06
CA ILE A 47 -13.77 4.10 -14.03
C ILE A 47 -14.02 3.48 -12.65
N SER A 48 -14.90 2.47 -12.56
CA SER A 48 -15.20 1.79 -11.30
C SER A 48 -13.96 1.07 -10.73
N TYR A 49 -13.14 0.46 -11.59
CA TYR A 49 -11.87 -0.13 -11.18
C TYR A 49 -10.83 0.92 -10.80
N ALA A 50 -10.75 2.03 -11.54
CA ALA A 50 -9.85 3.14 -11.19
C ALA A 50 -10.16 3.72 -9.80
N LEU A 51 -11.45 3.85 -9.44
CA LEU A 51 -11.89 4.30 -8.13
C LEU A 51 -11.50 3.31 -7.01
N GLN A 52 -11.67 2.00 -7.24
CA GLN A 52 -11.28 0.97 -6.27
C GLN A 52 -9.76 0.89 -6.07
N LEU A 53 -8.98 1.13 -7.13
CA LEU A 53 -7.52 1.01 -7.11
C LEU A 53 -6.88 1.92 -6.05
N THR A 54 -7.38 3.13 -5.85
CA THR A 54 -6.89 4.06 -4.82
C THR A 54 -7.03 3.51 -3.40
N ALA A 55 -8.18 2.90 -3.11
CA ALA A 55 -8.45 2.29 -1.80
C ALA A 55 -7.55 1.06 -1.58
N SER A 56 -7.41 0.22 -2.61
CA SER A 56 -6.52 -0.95 -2.57
C SER A 56 -5.06 -0.57 -2.35
N LEU A 57 -4.55 0.46 -3.03
CA LEU A 57 -3.18 0.94 -2.85
C LEU A 57 -2.93 1.48 -1.44
N THR A 58 -3.87 2.26 -0.90
CA THR A 58 -3.79 2.76 0.48
C THR A 58 -3.73 1.61 1.48
N TRP A 59 -4.55 0.57 1.28
CA TRP A 59 -4.55 -0.60 2.15
C TRP A 59 -3.27 -1.42 2.02
N LEU A 60 -2.80 -1.66 0.79
CA LEU A 60 -1.56 -2.38 0.50
C LEU A 60 -0.37 -1.74 1.21
N VAL A 61 -0.26 -0.42 1.13
CA VAL A 61 0.84 0.30 1.77
C VAL A 61 0.80 0.20 3.29
N ARG A 62 -0.38 0.30 3.91
CA ARG A 62 -0.52 0.08 5.37
C ARG A 62 -0.07 -1.32 5.76
N MET A 63 -0.54 -2.34 5.03
CA MET A 63 -0.15 -3.72 5.27
C MET A 63 1.35 -3.93 5.10
N SER A 64 1.98 -3.29 4.12
CA SER A 64 3.43 -3.35 3.93
C SER A 64 4.18 -2.77 5.13
N SER A 65 3.77 -1.60 5.63
CA SER A 65 4.36 -0.98 6.83
C SER A 65 4.18 -1.84 8.08
N ASP A 66 3.01 -2.47 8.24
CA ASP A 66 2.74 -3.36 9.37
C ASP A 66 3.60 -4.62 9.29
N VAL A 67 3.79 -5.19 8.10
CA VAL A 67 4.68 -6.34 7.88
C VAL A 67 6.13 -5.97 8.19
N GLU A 68 6.63 -4.83 7.71
CA GLU A 68 7.98 -4.33 8.03
C GLU A 68 8.17 -4.10 9.53
N THR A 69 7.13 -3.67 10.24
CA THR A 69 7.20 -3.49 11.70
C THR A 69 7.20 -4.83 12.42
N ASN A 70 6.38 -5.78 11.98
CA ASN A 70 6.20 -7.07 12.63
C ASN A 70 7.37 -8.04 12.39
N ILE A 71 8.05 -7.97 11.23
CA ILE A 71 9.16 -8.88 10.92
C ILE A 71 10.36 -8.69 11.87
N VAL A 72 10.56 -7.48 12.42
CA VAL A 72 11.62 -7.19 13.40
C VAL A 72 11.50 -8.09 14.63
N ALA A 73 10.28 -8.47 15.03
CA ALA A 73 10.09 -9.41 16.14
C ALA A 73 10.63 -10.81 15.80
N VAL A 74 10.45 -11.27 14.56
CA VAL A 74 10.99 -12.55 14.08
C VAL A 74 12.51 -12.51 14.01
N GLU A 75 13.08 -11.40 13.54
CA GLU A 75 14.55 -11.21 13.53
C GLU A 75 15.13 -11.31 14.94
N ARG A 76 14.50 -10.68 15.95
CA ARG A 76 14.93 -10.76 17.35
C ARG A 76 14.86 -12.17 17.92
N VAL A 77 13.78 -12.92 17.64
CA VAL A 77 13.65 -14.31 18.10
C VAL A 77 14.76 -15.18 17.50
N LYS A 78 15.06 -14.98 16.22
CA LYS A 78 16.15 -15.68 15.55
C LYS A 78 17.50 -15.33 16.16
N GLU A 79 17.75 -14.04 16.41
CA GLU A 79 18.97 -13.55 17.06
C GLU A 79 19.22 -14.25 18.41
N TYR A 80 18.21 -14.34 19.30
CA TYR A 80 18.33 -15.04 20.58
C TYR A 80 18.38 -16.58 20.46
N SER A 81 18.00 -17.15 19.32
CA SER A 81 18.10 -18.59 19.09
C SER A 81 19.53 -19.02 18.77
N ASP A 82 20.29 -18.14 18.11
CA ASP A 82 21.67 -18.40 17.66
C ASP A 82 22.74 -17.89 18.66
N THR A 83 22.34 -17.23 19.75
CA THR A 83 23.27 -16.81 20.82
C THR A 83 23.91 -17.99 21.55
N GLU A 84 25.16 -17.80 21.99
CA GLU A 84 25.94 -18.81 22.72
C GLU A 84 25.18 -19.26 23.98
N LYS A 85 24.99 -20.57 24.11
CA LYS A 85 24.23 -21.15 25.21
C LYS A 85 25.12 -21.27 26.45
N GLU A 86 24.53 -21.05 27.62
CA GLU A 86 25.23 -21.29 28.88
C GLU A 86 25.66 -22.77 28.99
N ALA A 87 26.79 -23.00 29.66
CA ALA A 87 27.33 -24.34 29.86
C ALA A 87 26.33 -25.22 30.63
N GLU A 88 26.32 -26.53 30.35
CA GLU A 88 25.47 -27.46 31.10
C GLU A 88 25.76 -27.37 32.61
N TRP A 89 24.68 -27.19 33.37
CA TRP A 89 24.70 -27.20 34.83
C TRP A 89 25.29 -28.54 35.31
N LYS A 90 26.35 -28.46 36.13
CA LYS A 90 26.97 -29.61 36.81
C LYS A 90 26.49 -29.73 38.24
#